data_AF-A0A841VTY5-F1
#
_entry.id   AF-A0A841VTY5-F1
#
_cell.length_a   1.000
_cell.length_b   1.000
_cell.length_c   1.000
_cell.angle_alpha   90.00
_cell.angle_beta   90.00
_cell.angle_gamma   90.00
#
_symmetry.space_group_name_H-M   'P 1'
#
loop_
_entity.id
_entity.type
_entity.pdbx_description
1 polymer ?
#
loop_
_entity_poly.entity_id
_entity_poly.type
_entity_poly.pdbx_seq_one_letter_code
_entity_poly.pdbx_strand_id
1 'polypeptide(L)'
;PETTDSVAVSVKNQEFPQWGYYMVRRDFRKCVSPICGGYFLKQVNLKATPCLDGVFRSECYVSAIDWNSLKVSPSELIKIQNDDGSRVILRGNIVPVTFPLFGEFGNLRVKEAFYAATNAPAKGTFVALKDNGIRCITTPCFSTDNLVLNKPKTAQVSSIDLSQTGATQKQLDAATSEIFGQGLIAVGKTKVVENVDPTKRGTQFVGTQFYLRVEPK
;
A
#
# COMPACT_ATOMS: atom_id res chain seq x y z
N PRO A 1 7.48 -48.97 -18.23
CA PRO A 1 6.41 -47.93 -18.21
C PRO A 1 6.18 -47.49 -16.76
N GLU A 2 6.98 -46.53 -16.31
CA GLU A 2 6.79 -45.86 -15.02
C GLU A 2 6.36 -44.43 -15.33
N THR A 3 5.09 -44.16 -15.04
CA THR A 3 4.46 -42.85 -15.16
C THR A 3 4.96 -41.98 -14.02
N THR A 4 5.78 -40.99 -14.34
CA THR A 4 6.21 -39.95 -13.39
C THR A 4 5.01 -39.08 -13.03
N ASP A 5 4.48 -39.28 -11.82
CA ASP A 5 3.45 -38.42 -11.25
C ASP A 5 3.97 -36.98 -11.14
N SER A 6 3.32 -36.10 -11.90
CA SER A 6 3.60 -34.67 -11.88
C SER A 6 3.01 -34.10 -10.59
N VAL A 7 3.86 -33.87 -9.59
CA VAL A 7 3.47 -33.15 -8.37
C VAL A 7 3.19 -31.70 -8.76
N ALA A 8 1.91 -31.37 -8.94
CA ALA A 8 1.45 -30.00 -9.06
C ALA A 8 1.79 -29.25 -7.77
N VAL A 9 2.84 -28.44 -7.81
CA VAL A 9 3.17 -27.52 -6.72
C VAL A 9 2.05 -26.49 -6.65
N SER A 10 1.18 -26.63 -5.65
CA SER A 10 0.24 -25.58 -5.27
C SER A 10 1.07 -24.40 -4.74
N VAL A 11 1.36 -23.45 -5.63
CA VAL A 11 1.81 -22.12 -5.21
C VAL A 11 0.63 -21.49 -4.47
N LYS A 12 0.66 -21.53 -3.13
CA LYS A 12 -0.21 -20.68 -2.32
C LYS A 12 0.12 -19.25 -2.71
N ASN A 13 -0.67 -18.65 -3.61
CA ASN A 13 -0.68 -17.21 -3.80
C ASN A 13 -1.01 -16.61 -2.43
N GLN A 14 0.01 -16.08 -1.77
CA GLN A 14 -0.14 -15.44 -0.47
C GLN A 14 -1.15 -14.30 -0.65
N GLU A 15 -2.27 -14.37 0.06
CA GLU A 15 -3.34 -13.38 -0.04
C GLU A 15 -2.78 -12.00 0.32
N PHE A 16 -2.90 -11.03 -0.59
CA PHE A 16 -2.46 -9.67 -0.33
C PHE A 16 -3.35 -9.09 0.76
N PRO A 17 -2.82 -8.65 1.92
CA PRO A 17 -3.72 -8.26 2.98
C PRO A 17 -4.21 -6.84 2.72
N GLN A 18 -5.53 -6.64 2.63
CA GLN A 18 -6.11 -5.37 2.17
C GLN A 18 -6.30 -4.32 3.27
N TRP A 19 -5.97 -4.62 4.53
CA TRP A 19 -6.35 -3.81 5.69
C TRP A 19 -5.17 -3.21 6.45
N GLY A 20 -5.45 -2.08 7.11
CA GLY A 20 -4.52 -1.43 8.03
C GLY A 20 -3.51 -0.54 7.33
N TYR A 21 -3.87 0.08 6.22
CA TYR A 21 -3.03 1.02 5.47
C TYR A 21 -3.33 2.47 5.83
N TYR A 22 -2.32 3.22 6.23
CA TYR A 22 -2.42 4.58 6.71
C TYR A 22 -1.50 5.51 5.92
N MET A 23 -2.01 6.69 5.57
CA MET A 23 -1.17 7.86 5.37
C MET A 23 -0.81 8.44 6.73
N VAL A 24 0.37 9.04 6.80
CA VAL A 24 0.94 9.61 8.02
C VAL A 24 1.11 11.11 7.84
N ARG A 25 0.83 11.89 8.88
CA ARG A 25 1.20 13.30 8.95
C ARG A 25 1.85 13.56 10.29
N ARG A 26 3.00 14.23 10.30
CA ARG A 26 3.67 14.57 11.56
C ARG A 26 2.88 15.61 12.34
N ASP A 27 2.84 15.46 13.66
CA ASP A 27 2.30 16.47 14.56
C ASP A 27 3.39 17.50 14.92
N PHE A 28 3.27 18.71 14.38
CA PHE A 28 4.22 19.81 14.60
C PHE A 28 3.82 20.73 15.77
N ARG A 29 2.76 20.39 16.52
CA ARG A 29 2.39 21.16 17.72
C ARG A 29 3.53 21.10 18.73
N LYS A 30 3.85 22.25 19.34
CA LYS A 30 4.90 22.39 20.35
C LYS A 30 4.28 22.31 21.74
N CYS A 31 4.35 21.13 22.35
CA CYS A 31 3.86 20.86 23.71
C CYS A 31 4.58 19.63 24.30
N VAL A 32 4.18 19.18 25.49
CA VAL A 32 4.77 18.03 26.17
C VAL A 32 4.38 16.70 25.50
N SER A 33 5.36 15.87 25.19
CA SER A 33 5.14 14.47 24.79
C SER A 33 4.56 13.68 25.97
N PRO A 34 3.57 12.77 25.77
CA PRO A 34 3.07 12.22 24.50
C PRO A 34 1.86 12.96 23.90
N ILE A 35 1.45 14.11 24.44
CA ILE A 35 0.22 14.81 24.04
C ILE A 35 0.32 15.39 22.61
N CYS A 36 1.54 15.74 22.20
CA CYS A 36 1.86 16.14 20.84
C CYS A 36 3.28 15.73 20.44
N GLY A 37 3.65 16.02 19.20
CA GLY A 37 4.95 15.67 18.62
C GLY A 37 4.99 14.27 18.00
N GLY A 38 3.89 13.51 18.14
CA GLY A 38 3.67 12.23 17.47
C GLY A 38 3.18 12.39 16.02
N TYR A 39 2.14 11.63 15.67
CA TYR A 39 1.67 11.51 14.30
C TYR A 39 0.14 11.43 14.22
N PHE A 40 -0.40 11.90 13.11
CA PHE A 40 -1.79 11.69 12.73
C PHE A 40 -1.86 10.65 11.63
N LEU A 41 -2.70 9.63 11.84
CA LEU A 41 -2.90 8.52 10.92
C LEU A 41 -4.25 8.63 10.24
N LYS A 42 -4.27 8.46 8.92
CA LYS A 42 -5.49 8.41 8.13
C LYS A 42 -5.55 7.14 7.31
N GLN A 43 -6.59 6.31 7.52
CA GLN A 43 -6.81 5.16 6.66
C GLN A 43 -7.08 5.60 5.22
N VAL A 44 -6.31 5.05 4.27
CA VAL A 44 -6.52 5.33 2.85
C VAL A 44 -7.89 4.83 2.40
N ASN A 45 -8.49 5.53 1.43
CA ASN A 45 -9.83 5.27 0.86
C ASN A 45 -11.04 5.40 1.80
N LEU A 46 -10.83 5.68 3.09
CA LEU A 46 -11.90 5.84 4.07
C LEU A 46 -12.08 7.32 4.46
N LYS A 47 -13.33 7.68 4.79
CA LYS A 47 -13.68 9.02 5.27
C LYS A 47 -13.29 9.23 6.73
N ALA A 48 -13.25 8.15 7.51
CA ALA A 48 -12.88 8.16 8.91
C ALA A 48 -12.01 6.93 9.24
N THR A 49 -11.18 7.10 10.25
CA THR A 49 -10.24 6.14 10.83
C THR A 49 -10.72 5.81 12.24
N PRO A 50 -10.84 4.52 12.60
CA PRO A 50 -11.11 4.12 13.98
C PRO A 50 -9.89 4.44 14.85
N CYS A 51 -10.07 5.31 15.83
CA CYS A 51 -9.02 5.67 16.78
C CYS A 51 -9.01 4.69 17.97
N LEU A 52 -7.96 4.77 18.79
CA LEU A 52 -7.79 3.88 19.94
C LEU A 52 -8.98 3.93 20.92
N ASP A 53 -9.58 5.10 21.09
CA ASP A 53 -10.75 5.33 21.93
C ASP A 53 -12.07 4.83 21.32
N GLY A 54 -12.02 4.11 20.20
CA GLY A 54 -13.18 3.59 19.47
C GLY A 54 -13.95 4.64 18.65
N VAL A 55 -13.55 5.91 18.71
CA VAL A 55 -14.21 6.98 17.97
C VAL A 55 -13.64 7.09 16.55
N PHE A 56 -14.52 7.22 15.57
CA PHE A 56 -14.13 7.42 14.18
C PHE A 56 -13.86 8.91 13.91
N ARG A 57 -12.65 9.22 13.44
CA ARG A 57 -12.23 10.60 13.10
C ARG A 57 -11.60 10.67 11.72
N SER A 58 -11.46 11.86 11.13
CA SER A 58 -10.77 12.01 9.84
C SER A 58 -9.31 11.51 9.89
N GLU A 59 -8.67 11.66 11.05
CA GLU A 59 -7.35 11.15 11.38
C GLU A 59 -7.26 10.85 12.89
N CYS A 60 -6.39 9.93 13.28
CA CYS A 60 -6.17 9.52 14.66
C CYS A 60 -4.76 9.87 15.12
N TYR A 61 -4.65 10.50 16.28
CA TYR A 61 -3.36 10.78 16.89
C TYR A 61 -2.74 9.51 17.47
N VAL A 62 -1.45 9.32 17.21
CA VAL A 62 -0.59 8.32 17.86
C VAL A 62 0.66 9.00 18.41
N SER A 63 1.09 8.59 19.61
CA SER A 63 2.24 9.18 20.28
C SER A 63 3.56 8.82 19.61
N ALA A 64 3.66 7.63 19.02
CA ALA A 64 4.83 7.18 18.29
C ALA A 64 4.49 6.15 17.21
N ILE A 65 5.46 5.94 16.32
CA ILE A 65 5.47 4.85 15.34
C ILE A 65 6.60 3.91 15.73
N ASP A 66 6.27 2.63 15.92
CA ASP A 66 7.21 1.55 16.21
C ASP A 66 7.66 0.91 14.89
N TRP A 67 8.93 1.15 14.55
CA TRP A 67 9.58 0.75 13.30
C TRP A 67 10.38 -0.55 13.42
N ASN A 68 10.44 -1.16 14.60
CA ASN A 68 11.37 -2.25 14.90
C ASN A 68 11.18 -3.49 14.01
N SER A 69 9.96 -3.71 13.51
CA SER A 69 9.62 -4.82 12.62
C SER A 69 10.22 -4.72 11.22
N LEU A 70 10.53 -3.51 10.74
CA LEU A 70 10.95 -3.28 9.36
C LEU A 70 12.42 -3.65 9.12
N LYS A 71 13.27 -3.71 10.17
CA LYS A 71 14.71 -4.01 10.05
C LYS A 71 15.42 -3.21 8.94
N VAL A 72 15.04 -1.96 8.78
CA VAL A 72 15.58 -1.04 7.76
C VAL A 72 16.80 -0.30 8.29
N SER A 73 17.66 0.15 7.37
CA SER A 73 18.86 0.90 7.75
C SER A 73 18.51 2.26 8.39
N PRO A 74 19.34 2.79 9.32
CA PRO A 74 19.07 4.07 9.97
C PRO A 74 18.92 5.24 8.99
N SER A 75 19.70 5.28 7.91
CA SER A 75 19.62 6.35 6.91
C SER A 75 18.30 6.35 6.14
N GLU A 76 17.74 5.18 5.87
CA GLU A 76 16.46 5.03 5.20
C GLU A 76 15.28 5.37 6.13
N LEU A 77 15.37 4.98 7.40
CA LEU A 77 14.43 5.43 8.43
C LEU A 77 14.41 6.95 8.56
N ILE A 78 15.58 7.59 8.61
CA ILE A 78 15.67 9.06 8.70
C ILE A 78 14.99 9.71 7.51
N LYS A 79 15.18 9.18 6.29
CA LYS A 79 14.50 9.68 5.09
C LYS A 79 12.98 9.59 5.21
N ILE A 80 12.44 8.47 5.69
CA ILE A 80 11.00 8.26 5.86
C ILE A 80 10.45 9.17 6.97
N GLN A 81 11.17 9.32 8.08
CA GLN A 81 10.74 10.11 9.24
C GLN A 81 10.83 11.62 9.02
N ASN A 82 11.71 12.08 8.14
CA ASN A 82 11.86 13.48 7.77
C ASN A 82 10.95 13.91 6.62
N ASP A 83 10.30 12.97 5.95
CA ASP A 83 9.24 13.28 5.00
C ASP A 83 8.07 13.94 5.75
N ASP A 84 7.34 14.84 5.07
CA ASP A 84 6.15 15.47 5.65
C ASP A 84 4.98 14.46 5.84
N GLY A 85 5.18 13.23 5.35
CA GLY A 85 4.29 12.08 5.47
C GLY A 85 3.36 11.94 4.26
N SER A 86 3.38 12.90 3.33
CA SER A 86 2.58 12.85 2.10
C SER A 86 3.00 11.71 1.16
N ARG A 87 4.23 11.21 1.32
CA ARG A 87 4.82 10.18 0.45
C ARG A 87 4.94 8.81 1.09
N VAL A 88 4.48 8.66 2.33
CA VAL A 88 4.64 7.42 3.10
C VAL A 88 3.28 6.76 3.29
N ILE A 89 3.20 5.48 2.93
CA ILE A 89 2.11 4.61 3.36
C ILE A 89 2.68 3.61 4.34
N LEU A 90 2.06 3.51 5.50
CA LEU A 90 2.39 2.50 6.49
C LEU A 90 1.27 1.50 6.57
N ARG A 91 1.64 0.23 6.72
CA ARG A 91 0.70 -0.79 7.15
C ARG A 91 1.04 -1.24 8.55
N GLY A 92 0.04 -1.34 9.41
CA GLY A 92 0.25 -1.74 10.79
C GLY A 92 -1.03 -1.78 11.61
N ASN A 93 -0.85 -1.89 12.92
CA ASN A 93 -1.94 -1.84 13.89
C ASN A 93 -1.66 -0.72 14.91
N ILE A 94 -2.71 0.02 15.28
CA ILE A 94 -2.64 0.92 16.42
C ILE A 94 -2.77 0.06 17.68
N VAL A 95 -1.80 0.18 18.59
CA VAL A 95 -1.77 -0.56 19.86
C VAL A 95 -1.77 0.41 21.04
N PRO A 96 -2.49 0.11 22.13
CA PRO A 96 -2.47 0.94 23.34
C PRO A 96 -1.08 0.91 24.00
N VAL A 97 -0.66 2.07 24.50
CA VAL A 97 0.54 2.25 25.32
C VAL A 97 0.23 3.20 26.45
N THR A 98 0.53 2.79 27.67
CA THR A 98 0.29 3.58 28.88
C THR A 98 1.51 4.42 29.23
N PHE A 99 1.30 5.72 29.40
CA PHE A 99 2.31 6.66 29.88
C PHE A 99 2.00 7.06 31.32
N PRO A 100 2.96 6.94 32.26
CA PRO A 100 2.81 7.47 33.61
C PRO A 100 2.44 8.96 33.54
N LEU A 101 1.41 9.37 34.30
CA LEU A 101 0.85 10.73 34.36
C LEU A 101 0.01 11.21 33.16
N PHE A 102 0.05 10.55 32.01
CA PHE A 102 -0.67 11.00 30.81
C PHE A 102 -1.80 10.06 30.37
N GLY A 103 -1.84 8.82 30.86
CA GLY A 103 -2.85 7.84 30.52
C GLY A 103 -2.50 7.02 29.28
N GLU A 104 -3.51 6.52 28.57
CA GLU A 104 -3.34 5.64 27.42
C GLU A 104 -3.31 6.40 26.09
N PHE A 105 -2.32 6.06 25.25
CA PHE A 105 -2.17 6.59 23.91
C PHE A 105 -2.00 5.45 22.90
N GLY A 106 -2.27 5.73 21.63
CA GLY A 106 -1.99 4.79 20.55
C GLY A 106 -0.55 4.91 20.07
N ASN A 107 0.11 3.77 19.81
CA ASN A 107 1.29 3.69 18.96
C ASN A 107 0.97 2.89 17.70
N LEU A 108 1.51 3.30 16.56
CA LEU A 108 1.42 2.48 15.35
C LEU A 108 2.55 1.45 15.34
N ARG A 109 2.22 0.17 15.51
CA ARG A 109 3.15 -0.92 15.25
C ARG A 109 3.15 -1.22 13.76
N VAL A 110 4.21 -0.78 13.08
CA VAL A 110 4.36 -0.96 11.64
C VAL A 110 4.63 -2.44 11.34
N LYS A 111 4.16 -2.90 10.20
CA LYS A 111 4.47 -4.21 9.62
C LYS A 111 5.15 -4.05 8.26
N GLU A 112 4.70 -3.08 7.48
CA GLU A 112 5.24 -2.77 6.16
C GLU A 112 5.24 -1.25 5.98
N ALA A 113 6.23 -0.73 5.27
CA ALA A 113 6.28 0.67 4.87
C ALA A 113 6.51 0.75 3.38
N PHE A 114 5.91 1.77 2.76
CA PHE A 114 5.99 2.01 1.34
C PHE A 114 6.26 3.49 1.09
N TYR A 115 7.15 3.80 0.15
CA TYR A 115 7.56 5.15 -0.18
C TYR A 115 7.19 5.48 -1.63
N ALA A 116 6.62 6.66 -1.85
CA ALA A 116 6.20 7.09 -3.19
C ALA A 116 7.39 7.11 -4.15
N ALA A 117 7.24 6.44 -5.28
CA ALA A 117 8.30 6.29 -6.26
C ALA A 117 8.71 7.63 -6.87
N THR A 118 7.75 8.53 -7.11
CA THR A 118 8.01 9.84 -7.72
C THR A 118 7.50 10.99 -6.85
N ASN A 119 7.66 12.23 -7.34
CA ASN A 119 7.07 13.42 -6.72
C ASN A 119 5.66 13.73 -7.27
N ALA A 120 5.10 12.86 -8.13
CA ALA A 120 3.77 13.07 -8.67
C ALA A 120 2.69 12.99 -7.55
N PRO A 121 1.64 13.81 -7.61
CA PRO A 121 0.59 13.76 -6.60
C PRO A 121 -0.23 12.48 -6.71
N ALA A 122 -0.48 11.82 -5.57
CA ALA A 122 -1.35 10.67 -5.50
C ALA A 122 -2.84 11.09 -5.64
N LYS A 123 -3.47 10.74 -6.77
CA LYS A 123 -4.86 11.09 -7.07
C LYS A 123 -5.68 9.86 -7.44
N GLY A 124 -6.74 9.59 -6.68
CA GLY A 124 -7.67 8.50 -6.94
C GLY A 124 -7.77 7.51 -5.80
N THR A 125 -8.01 6.26 -6.14
CA THR A 125 -8.19 5.17 -5.16
C THR A 125 -6.86 4.47 -4.93
N PHE A 126 -6.50 4.25 -3.67
CA PHE A 126 -5.36 3.43 -3.29
C PHE A 126 -5.71 1.95 -3.47
N VAL A 127 -4.88 1.22 -4.20
CA VAL A 127 -5.09 -0.18 -4.51
C VAL A 127 -3.80 -0.96 -4.35
N ALA A 128 -3.89 -2.26 -4.16
CA ALA A 128 -2.80 -3.18 -4.45
C ALA A 128 -3.04 -3.85 -5.80
N LEU A 129 -2.01 -3.86 -6.63
CA LEU A 129 -1.96 -4.56 -7.91
C LEU A 129 -1.10 -5.81 -7.73
N LYS A 130 -1.69 -6.99 -7.92
CA LYS A 130 -1.02 -8.27 -7.69
C LYS A 130 -1.28 -9.22 -8.85
N ASP A 131 -0.22 -9.83 -9.37
CA ASP A 131 -0.37 -10.92 -10.34
C ASP A 131 -1.12 -12.09 -9.69
N ASN A 132 -2.19 -12.55 -10.36
CA ASN A 132 -3.06 -13.62 -9.89
C ASN A 132 -2.71 -14.99 -10.50
N GLY A 133 -1.63 -15.07 -11.27
CA GLY A 133 -1.13 -16.29 -11.90
C GLY A 133 -1.84 -16.68 -13.21
N ILE A 134 -2.89 -15.96 -13.63
CA ILE A 134 -3.52 -16.22 -14.93
C ILE A 134 -2.52 -15.90 -16.06
N ARG A 135 -2.41 -16.81 -17.03
CA ARG A 135 -1.62 -16.65 -18.25
C ARG A 135 -2.52 -16.91 -19.45
N CYS A 136 -2.77 -15.89 -20.26
CA CYS A 136 -3.73 -15.97 -21.36
C CYS A 136 -3.04 -16.21 -22.70
N ILE A 137 -3.70 -16.97 -23.58
CA ILE A 137 -3.29 -17.15 -24.99
C ILE A 137 -3.79 -15.98 -25.86
N THR A 138 -4.94 -15.39 -25.49
CA THR A 138 -5.57 -14.29 -26.22
C THR A 138 -5.83 -13.08 -25.31
N THR A 139 -5.97 -11.89 -25.91
CA THR A 139 -6.26 -10.63 -25.22
C THR A 139 -7.78 -10.39 -25.09
N PRO A 140 -8.26 -9.61 -24.08
CA PRO A 140 -7.52 -9.03 -22.95
C PRO A 140 -7.22 -10.05 -21.86
N CYS A 141 -6.04 -9.96 -21.21
CA CYS A 141 -5.65 -10.88 -20.15
C CYS A 141 -5.82 -10.27 -18.75
N PHE A 142 -6.79 -10.75 -17.99
CA PHE A 142 -7.09 -10.29 -16.62
C PHE A 142 -6.19 -10.96 -15.57
N SER A 143 -4.87 -10.87 -15.78
CA SER A 143 -3.87 -11.52 -14.94
C SER A 143 -3.48 -10.76 -13.67
N THR A 144 -4.11 -9.60 -13.42
CA THR A 144 -3.79 -8.76 -12.27
C THR A 144 -5.04 -8.48 -11.45
N ASP A 145 -4.99 -8.84 -10.17
CA ASP A 145 -5.96 -8.43 -9.18
C ASP A 145 -5.73 -6.98 -8.77
N ASN A 146 -6.83 -6.24 -8.66
CA ASN A 146 -6.91 -4.86 -8.24
C ASN A 146 -7.70 -4.79 -6.93
N LEU A 147 -6.95 -4.80 -5.83
CA LEU A 147 -7.47 -4.90 -4.47
C LEU A 147 -7.57 -3.51 -3.85
N VAL A 148 -8.78 -3.02 -3.57
CA VAL A 148 -8.95 -1.68 -2.97
C VAL A 148 -8.52 -1.71 -1.50
N LEU A 149 -7.56 -0.86 -1.12
CA LEU A 149 -7.05 -0.84 0.25
C LEU A 149 -8.12 -0.33 1.24
N ASN A 150 -8.13 -0.92 2.43
CA ASN A 150 -9.08 -0.73 3.52
C ASN A 150 -10.57 -0.91 3.11
N LYS A 151 -10.84 -1.70 2.07
CA LYS A 151 -12.20 -2.07 1.65
C LYS A 151 -12.22 -3.54 1.21
N PRO A 152 -13.35 -4.25 1.33
CA PRO A 152 -13.45 -5.64 0.88
C PRO A 152 -13.66 -5.74 -0.66
N LYS A 153 -13.24 -4.72 -1.41
CA LYS A 153 -13.53 -4.62 -2.85
C LYS A 153 -12.31 -5.08 -3.64
N THR A 154 -12.54 -6.07 -4.50
CA THR A 154 -11.55 -6.61 -5.43
C THR A 154 -12.13 -6.65 -6.83
N ALA A 155 -11.30 -6.38 -7.82
CA ALA A 155 -11.62 -6.51 -9.23
C ALA A 155 -10.38 -7.03 -9.97
N GLN A 156 -10.47 -7.26 -11.27
CA GLN A 156 -9.32 -7.59 -12.11
C GLN A 156 -9.12 -6.51 -13.17
N VAL A 157 -7.87 -6.34 -13.57
CA VAL A 157 -7.49 -5.43 -14.66
C VAL A 157 -6.71 -6.20 -15.70
N SER A 158 -6.91 -5.83 -16.96
CA SER A 158 -6.25 -6.44 -18.11
C SER A 158 -4.94 -5.78 -18.51
N SER A 159 -4.71 -4.56 -18.02
CA SER A 159 -3.49 -3.81 -18.26
C SER A 159 -3.30 -2.73 -17.18
N ILE A 160 -2.05 -2.29 -17.05
CA ILE A 160 -1.64 -1.25 -16.10
C ILE A 160 -0.89 -0.18 -16.91
N ASP A 161 -1.28 1.08 -16.73
CA ASP A 161 -0.60 2.24 -17.29
C ASP A 161 -0.09 3.12 -16.14
N LEU A 162 1.24 3.24 -16.04
CA LEU A 162 1.94 4.09 -15.08
C LEU A 162 2.63 5.29 -15.74
N SER A 163 2.36 5.57 -17.03
CA SER A 163 3.02 6.64 -17.77
C SER A 163 2.82 8.03 -17.14
N GLN A 164 1.69 8.24 -16.46
CA GLN A 164 1.35 9.52 -15.83
C GLN A 164 2.11 9.77 -14.51
N THR A 165 2.84 8.80 -13.98
CA THR A 165 3.57 8.98 -12.72
C THR A 165 4.90 9.70 -12.90
N GLY A 166 5.41 9.80 -14.13
CA GLY A 166 6.75 10.32 -14.44
C GLY A 166 7.88 9.43 -13.92
N ALA A 167 7.62 8.14 -13.69
CA ALA A 167 8.62 7.22 -13.19
C ALA A 167 9.71 6.90 -14.23
N THR A 168 10.94 6.76 -13.74
CA THR A 168 12.06 6.24 -14.53
C THR A 168 11.88 4.75 -14.83
N GLN A 169 12.58 4.23 -15.85
CA GLN A 169 12.51 2.80 -16.19
C GLN A 169 12.84 1.91 -14.99
N LYS A 170 13.89 2.24 -14.23
CA LYS A 170 14.27 1.51 -13.00
C LYS A 170 13.13 1.40 -11.99
N GLN A 171 12.32 2.45 -11.85
CA GLN A 171 11.18 2.46 -10.93
C GLN A 171 9.99 1.66 -11.49
N LEU A 172 9.79 1.67 -12.80
CA LEU A 172 8.79 0.83 -13.47
C LEU A 172 9.16 -0.66 -13.40
N ASP A 173 10.45 -0.99 -13.50
CA ASP A 173 10.96 -2.36 -13.33
C ASP A 173 10.75 -2.85 -11.89
N ALA A 174 11.03 -1.99 -10.90
CA ALA A 174 10.74 -2.27 -9.50
C ALA A 174 9.23 -2.46 -9.25
N ALA A 175 8.40 -1.60 -9.85
CA ALA A 175 6.93 -1.73 -9.77
C ALA A 175 6.44 -3.05 -10.37
N THR A 176 7.00 -3.46 -11.51
CA THR A 176 6.70 -4.74 -12.14
C THR A 176 7.09 -5.91 -11.24
N SER A 177 8.28 -5.84 -10.64
CA SER A 177 8.76 -6.85 -9.70
C SER A 177 7.84 -6.99 -8.48
N GLU A 178 7.32 -5.89 -7.96
CA GLU A 178 6.33 -5.91 -6.87
C GLU A 178 5.02 -6.57 -7.30
N ILE A 179 4.47 -6.24 -8.48
CA ILE A 179 3.22 -6.86 -8.98
C ILE A 179 3.34 -8.38 -9.02
N PHE A 180 4.43 -8.90 -9.58
CA PHE A 180 4.68 -10.34 -9.64
C PHE A 180 5.07 -10.94 -8.28
N GLY A 181 5.74 -10.17 -7.42
CA GLY A 181 6.19 -10.55 -6.08
C GLY A 181 5.12 -10.40 -5.01
N GLN A 182 5.20 -9.35 -4.20
CA GLN A 182 4.39 -9.17 -2.98
C GLN A 182 3.14 -8.29 -3.20
N GLY A 183 2.96 -7.70 -4.37
CA GLY A 183 1.91 -6.75 -4.72
C GLY A 183 2.38 -5.30 -4.63
N LEU A 184 2.10 -4.52 -5.68
CA LEU A 184 2.42 -3.11 -5.78
C LEU A 184 1.30 -2.25 -5.21
N ILE A 185 1.61 -1.30 -4.32
CA ILE A 185 0.64 -0.27 -3.94
C ILE A 185 0.63 0.84 -4.99
N ALA A 186 -0.53 1.13 -5.56
CA ALA A 186 -0.72 2.16 -6.56
C ALA A 186 -1.94 3.05 -6.26
N VAL A 187 -1.97 4.25 -6.83
CA VAL A 187 -3.07 5.19 -6.70
C VAL A 187 -3.54 5.61 -8.07
N GLY A 188 -4.84 5.47 -8.34
CA GLY A 188 -5.35 5.78 -9.66
C GLY A 188 -6.83 5.47 -9.84
N LYS A 189 -7.19 5.19 -11.09
CA LYS A 189 -8.55 4.82 -11.49
C LYS A 189 -8.52 3.74 -12.56
N THR A 190 -9.57 2.92 -12.59
CA THR A 190 -9.80 1.98 -13.69
C THR A 190 -10.60 2.66 -14.80
N LYS A 191 -10.28 2.34 -16.05
CA LYS A 191 -11.07 2.71 -17.23
C LYS A 191 -11.38 1.47 -18.04
N VAL A 192 -12.57 1.44 -18.63
CA VAL A 192 -12.90 0.45 -19.66
C VAL A 192 -12.19 0.87 -20.94
N VAL A 193 -11.50 -0.06 -21.58
CA VAL A 193 -10.87 0.13 -22.89
C VAL A 193 -11.68 -0.68 -23.88
N GLU A 194 -12.29 0.02 -24.84
CA GLU A 194 -13.03 -0.61 -25.93
C GLU A 194 -12.07 -1.11 -27.01
N ASN A 195 -12.52 -2.08 -27.81
CA ASN A 195 -11.81 -2.56 -29.01
C ASN A 195 -10.39 -3.10 -28.74
N VAL A 196 -10.12 -3.66 -27.56
CA VAL A 196 -8.87 -4.42 -27.31
C VAL A 196 -8.87 -5.73 -28.11
N ASP A 197 -10.08 -6.22 -28.44
CA ASP A 197 -10.42 -7.26 -29.41
C ASP A 197 -11.76 -6.82 -30.05
N PRO A 198 -12.05 -7.13 -31.33
CA PRO A 198 -13.32 -6.80 -32.00
C PRO A 198 -14.59 -7.13 -31.22
N THR A 199 -14.50 -8.05 -30.25
CA THR A 199 -15.63 -8.54 -29.46
C THR A 199 -15.47 -8.36 -27.94
N LYS A 200 -14.29 -7.94 -27.45
CA LYS A 200 -14.00 -7.91 -26.00
C LYS A 200 -13.50 -6.55 -25.53
N ARG A 201 -13.96 -6.18 -24.33
CA ARG A 201 -13.54 -4.98 -23.60
C ARG A 201 -12.45 -5.32 -22.61
N GLY A 202 -11.43 -4.47 -22.52
CA GLY A 202 -10.43 -4.50 -21.46
C GLY A 202 -10.79 -3.59 -20.29
N THR A 203 -10.13 -3.79 -19.15
CA THR A 203 -10.14 -2.83 -18.04
C THR A 203 -8.72 -2.45 -17.70
N GLN A 204 -8.34 -1.20 -17.94
CA GLN A 204 -7.00 -0.70 -17.65
C GLN A 204 -6.99 0.05 -16.33
N PHE A 205 -6.00 -0.24 -15.47
CA PHE A 205 -5.68 0.64 -14.35
C PHE A 205 -4.75 1.76 -14.83
N VAL A 206 -5.16 3.01 -14.63
CA VAL A 206 -4.33 4.19 -14.91
C VAL A 206 -3.85 4.78 -13.59
N GLY A 207 -2.56 4.63 -13.32
CA GLY A 207 -1.88 5.08 -12.11
C GLY A 207 -1.41 6.53 -12.20
N THR A 208 -1.57 7.26 -11.10
CA THR A 208 -1.05 8.63 -10.89
C THR A 208 0.14 8.65 -9.94
N GLN A 209 0.27 7.62 -9.09
CA GLN A 209 1.42 7.37 -8.22
C GLN A 209 1.49 5.87 -7.91
N PHE A 210 2.68 5.37 -7.57
CA PHE A 210 2.86 4.07 -6.94
C PHE A 210 3.91 4.13 -5.83
N TYR A 211 3.86 3.17 -4.94
CA TYR A 211 4.67 3.14 -3.73
C TYR A 211 5.44 1.83 -3.71
N LEU A 212 6.75 1.95 -3.60
CA LEU A 212 7.66 0.81 -3.50
C LEU A 212 7.87 0.48 -2.03
N ARG A 213 7.97 -0.81 -1.74
CA ARG A 213 8.25 -1.28 -0.38
C ARG A 213 9.61 -0.78 0.08
N VAL A 214 9.66 -0.42 1.35
CA VAL A 214 10.93 -0.15 2.03
C VAL A 214 11.47 -1.50 2.47
N GLU A 215 12.50 -1.97 1.78
CA GLU A 215 13.06 -3.30 2.01
C GLU A 215 13.91 -3.34 3.28
N PRO A 216 13.77 -4.39 4.12
CA PRO A 216 14.76 -4.67 5.15
C PRO A 216 16.13 -4.90 4.50
N LYS A 217 17.20 -4.49 5.19
CA LYS A 217 18.57 -4.89 4.82
C LYS A 217 19.02 -6.08 5.65
#